data_AF-A0A8X6HR54-F1
#
_entry.id   AF-A0A8X6HR54-F1
#
_cell.length_a   1.000
_cell.length_b   1.000
_cell.length_c   1.000
_cell.angle_alpha   90.00
_cell.angle_beta   90.00
_cell.angle_gamma   90.00
#
_symmetry.space_group_name_H-M   'P 1'
#
loop_
_entity.id
_entity.type
_entity.pdbx_description
1 polymer ?
#
loop_
_entity_poly.entity_id
_entity_poly.type
_entity_poly.pdbx_seq_one_letter_code
_entity_poly.pdbx_strand_id
1 'polypeptide(L)'
;MYEEKEETSVDVIKDKAEEDVNPVCVNSNLKISSNVILVPHHSCFKRKNSQDKRGVERHALELLDFIKRFGIMRRRQALRERTKTTKAELRKKVRLKLRFSEYSQKHQNSVF
;
A
#
# COMPACT_ATOMS: atom_id res chain seq x y z
N MET A 1 -22.36 -35.70 18.52
CA MET A 1 -23.45 -35.00 17.82
C MET A 1 -23.15 -33.52 17.92
N TYR A 2 -22.44 -32.97 16.93
CA TYR A 2 -22.26 -31.52 16.84
C TYR A 2 -23.44 -31.00 16.04
N GLU A 3 -24.31 -30.21 16.68
CA GLU A 3 -25.38 -29.50 15.99
C GLU A 3 -24.73 -28.42 15.13
N GLU A 4 -24.79 -28.61 13.81
CA GLU A 4 -24.51 -27.55 12.84
C GLU A 4 -25.59 -26.48 13.04
N LYS A 5 -25.21 -25.38 13.70
CA LYS A 5 -26.03 -24.17 13.70
C LYS A 5 -25.96 -23.60 12.29
N GLU A 6 -26.98 -23.89 11.49
CA GLU A 6 -27.24 -23.12 10.28
C GLU A 6 -27.56 -21.68 10.71
N GLU A 7 -26.54 -20.82 10.71
CA GLU A 7 -26.72 -19.39 10.82
C GLU A 7 -27.52 -18.95 9.59
N THR A 8 -28.84 -18.81 9.76
CA THR A 8 -29.71 -18.33 8.71
C THR A 8 -29.28 -16.93 8.27
N SER A 9 -29.43 -16.63 6.98
CA SER A 9 -29.05 -15.37 6.29
C SER A 9 -29.49 -14.07 6.99
N VAL A 10 -30.37 -14.16 7.99
CA VAL A 10 -30.89 -13.08 8.81
C VAL A 10 -29.87 -12.58 9.83
N ASP A 11 -28.95 -13.43 10.31
CA ASP A 11 -27.97 -13.06 11.33
C ASP A 11 -26.87 -12.11 10.82
N VAL A 12 -26.65 -12.07 9.49
CA VAL A 12 -25.74 -11.12 8.83
C VAL A 12 -26.32 -9.69 8.81
N ILE A 13 -27.65 -9.56 8.94
CA ILE A 13 -28.37 -8.28 8.96
C ILE A 13 -28.51 -7.80 10.41
N LYS A 14 -27.41 -7.70 11.16
CA LYS A 14 -27.46 -7.15 12.52
C LYS A 14 -27.01 -5.68 12.56
N ASP A 15 -27.96 -4.85 13.02
CA ASP A 15 -27.79 -3.63 13.81
C ASP A 15 -27.63 -2.25 13.12
N LYS A 16 -27.67 -2.14 11.79
CA LYS A 16 -27.71 -0.81 11.12
C LYS A 16 -28.69 -0.65 9.96
N ALA A 17 -29.48 -1.68 9.63
CA ALA A 17 -30.40 -1.61 8.49
C ALA A 17 -31.68 -0.80 8.79
N GLU A 18 -31.95 -0.52 10.07
CA GLU A 18 -33.21 0.09 10.51
C GLU A 18 -33.24 1.63 10.40
N GLU A 19 -32.08 2.28 10.21
CA GLU A 19 -31.97 3.75 10.06
C GLU A 19 -31.85 4.23 8.60
N ASP A 20 -31.76 3.32 7.62
CA ASP A 20 -31.68 3.68 6.21
C ASP A 20 -33.06 4.12 5.69
N VAL A 21 -33.13 5.22 4.94
CA VAL A 21 -34.36 5.86 4.38
C VAL A 21 -35.25 4.91 3.56
N ASN A 22 -34.75 3.73 3.17
CA ASN A 22 -35.51 2.66 2.54
C ASN A 22 -35.11 1.28 3.12
N PRO A 23 -35.75 0.82 4.21
CA PRO A 23 -35.20 -0.25 5.03
C PRO A 23 -35.34 -1.67 4.48
N VAL A 24 -36.17 -1.94 3.46
CA VAL A 24 -36.66 -3.33 3.25
C VAL A 24 -36.08 -4.10 2.06
N CYS A 25 -35.74 -3.50 0.90
CA CYS A 25 -35.49 -4.34 -0.29
C CYS A 25 -34.21 -4.12 -1.12
N VAL A 26 -33.51 -2.97 -1.05
CA VAL A 26 -32.39 -2.73 -1.98
C VAL A 26 -31.04 -3.05 -1.35
N ASN A 27 -30.82 -2.62 -0.11
CA ASN A 27 -29.54 -2.79 0.56
C ASN A 27 -29.35 -4.18 1.20
N SER A 28 -30.44 -4.81 1.68
CA SER A 28 -30.42 -6.17 2.26
C SER A 28 -30.08 -7.23 1.22
N ASN A 29 -30.80 -7.22 0.09
CA ASN A 29 -30.59 -8.14 -1.02
C ASN A 29 -29.18 -8.01 -1.64
N LEU A 30 -28.64 -6.79 -1.72
CA LEU A 30 -27.29 -6.55 -2.22
C LEU A 30 -26.21 -7.03 -1.24
N LYS A 31 -26.41 -6.85 0.07
CA LYS A 31 -25.49 -7.34 1.11
C LYS A 31 -25.41 -8.88 1.17
N ILE A 32 -26.49 -9.57 0.80
CA ILE A 32 -26.59 -11.04 0.80
C ILE A 32 -26.18 -11.65 -0.54
N SER A 33 -26.12 -10.83 -1.61
CA SER A 33 -25.75 -11.32 -2.94
C SER A 33 -24.32 -11.87 -3.00
N SER A 34 -24.13 -12.94 -3.76
CA SER A 34 -22.83 -13.58 -3.93
C SER A 34 -21.82 -12.60 -4.55
N ASN A 35 -20.60 -12.57 -4.02
CA ASN A 35 -19.46 -11.76 -4.49
C ASN A 35 -19.50 -10.26 -4.15
N VAL A 36 -20.37 -9.80 -3.26
CA VAL A 36 -20.37 -8.41 -2.78
C VAL A 36 -19.48 -8.27 -1.54
N ILE A 37 -18.55 -7.30 -1.58
CA ILE A 37 -17.74 -6.93 -0.43
C ILE A 37 -18.52 -5.92 0.41
N LEU A 38 -18.76 -6.25 1.68
CA LEU A 38 -19.48 -5.40 2.62
C LEU A 38 -18.68 -4.14 2.97
N VAL A 39 -19.40 -3.09 3.39
CA VAL A 39 -18.81 -1.84 3.85
C VAL A 39 -17.91 -2.11 5.07
N PRO A 40 -16.65 -1.61 5.09
CA PRO A 40 -15.75 -1.81 6.21
C PRO A 40 -16.28 -1.28 7.54
N HIS A 41 -16.12 -2.04 8.63
CA HIS A 41 -16.65 -1.75 9.96
C HIS A 41 -16.20 -0.40 10.58
N HIS A 42 -15.13 0.20 10.07
CA HIS A 42 -14.63 1.47 10.60
C HIS A 42 -15.38 2.70 10.11
N SER A 43 -16.22 2.56 9.07
CA SER A 43 -16.98 3.67 8.49
C SER A 43 -17.98 4.28 9.48
N CYS A 44 -18.46 3.49 10.45
CA CYS A 44 -19.34 3.94 11.53
C CYS A 44 -18.61 4.39 12.81
N PHE A 45 -17.27 4.38 12.83
CA PHE A 45 -16.51 4.87 13.96
C PHE A 45 -16.13 6.34 13.78
N LYS A 46 -16.22 7.11 14.87
CA LYS A 46 -15.78 8.52 14.91
C LYS A 46 -14.25 8.66 14.80
N ARG A 47 -13.49 7.60 15.10
CA ARG A 47 -12.03 7.58 15.01
C ARG A 47 -11.58 7.32 13.57
N LYS A 48 -10.48 7.95 13.14
CA LYS A 48 -9.91 7.67 11.81
C LYS A 48 -9.20 6.30 11.82
N ASN A 49 -9.28 5.56 10.72
CA ASN A 49 -8.91 4.13 10.57
C ASN A 49 -7.54 3.70 11.12
N SER A 50 -6.55 4.60 11.13
CA SER A 50 -5.17 4.31 11.55
C SER A 50 -4.83 4.84 12.94
N GLN A 51 -5.77 5.49 13.62
CA GLN A 51 -5.53 6.20 14.88
C GLN A 51 -5.29 5.26 16.06
N ASP A 52 -5.91 4.08 16.04
CA ASP A 52 -5.78 3.08 17.10
C ASP A 52 -4.44 2.33 17.04
N LYS A 53 -3.69 2.51 15.95
CA LYS A 53 -2.35 1.95 15.76
C LYS A 53 -1.24 2.93 16.15
N ARG A 54 -1.58 4.09 16.70
CA ARG A 54 -0.59 5.06 17.21
C ARG A 54 0.06 4.51 18.47
N GLY A 55 1.38 4.40 18.48
CA GLY A 55 2.15 3.85 19.61
C GLY A 55 2.51 2.37 19.49
N VAL A 56 1.94 1.65 18.52
CA VAL A 56 2.39 0.29 18.17
C VAL A 56 3.47 0.39 17.10
N GLU A 57 4.68 -0.07 17.42
CA GLU A 57 5.75 -0.12 16.43
C GLU A 57 5.42 -1.21 15.40
N ARG A 58 5.16 -0.79 14.15
CA ARG A 58 4.99 -1.72 13.05
C ARG A 58 6.36 -2.26 12.65
N HIS A 59 6.50 -3.58 12.62
CA HIS A 59 7.72 -4.21 12.10
C HIS A 59 8.06 -3.68 10.70
N ALA A 60 9.35 -3.55 10.41
CA ALA A 60 9.83 -3.15 9.09
C ALA A 60 9.32 -4.14 8.01
N LEU A 61 9.26 -3.67 6.76
CA LEU A 61 8.89 -4.54 5.65
C LEU A 61 9.87 -5.71 5.52
N GLU A 62 9.38 -6.92 5.76
CA GLU A 62 10.10 -8.15 5.41
C GLU A 62 9.89 -8.49 3.95
N LEU A 63 10.99 -8.79 3.25
CA LEU A 63 10.90 -9.29 1.89
C LEU A 63 10.42 -10.74 1.91
N LEU A 64 9.64 -11.12 0.89
CA LEU A 64 9.32 -12.52 0.63
C LEU A 64 10.59 -13.30 0.26
N ASP A 65 10.61 -14.59 0.57
CA ASP A 65 11.81 -15.44 0.46
C ASP A 65 12.37 -15.50 -0.97
N PHE A 66 11.50 -15.50 -1.98
CA PHE A 66 11.91 -15.44 -3.38
C PHE A 66 12.76 -14.18 -3.67
N ILE A 67 12.33 -13.02 -3.17
CA ILE A 67 13.02 -11.74 -3.39
C ILE A 67 14.27 -11.64 -2.51
N LYS A 68 14.24 -12.21 -1.28
CA LYS A 68 15.40 -12.30 -0.38
C LYS A 68 16.57 -13.04 -1.05
N ARG A 69 16.31 -14.12 -1.80
CA ARG A 69 17.33 -14.91 -2.53
C ARG A 69 18.13 -14.10 -3.55
N PHE A 70 17.54 -13.08 -4.18
CA PHE A 70 18.28 -12.19 -5.08
C PHE A 70 19.34 -11.35 -4.35
N GLY A 71 19.36 -11.34 -3.01
CA GLY A 71 20.36 -10.62 -2.22
C GLY A 71 20.25 -9.10 -2.37
N ILE A 72 19.08 -8.58 -2.72
CA ILE A 72 18.84 -7.15 -2.91
C ILE A 72 19.07 -6.38 -1.61
N MET A 73 18.71 -6.96 -0.46
CA MET A 73 18.95 -6.35 0.85
C MET A 73 20.46 -6.13 1.08
N ARG A 74 21.29 -7.14 0.83
CA ARG A 74 22.76 -7.03 0.97
C ARG A 74 23.35 -6.01 0.02
N ARG A 75 22.93 -6.02 -1.26
CA ARG A 75 23.43 -5.07 -2.27
C ARG A 75 23.06 -3.62 -1.92
N ARG A 76 21.82 -3.37 -1.49
CA ARG A 76 21.37 -2.04 -1.07
C ARG A 76 22.09 -1.57 0.19
N GLN A 77 22.31 -2.45 1.17
CA GLN A 77 23.07 -2.15 2.38
C GLN A 77 24.50 -1.70 2.04
N ALA A 78 25.20 -2.47 1.20
CA ALA A 78 26.56 -2.14 0.76
C ALA A 78 26.64 -0.82 -0.03
N LEU A 79 25.63 -0.51 -0.86
CA LEU A 79 25.54 0.77 -1.54
C LEU A 79 25.31 1.92 -0.55
N ARG A 80 24.40 1.75 0.42
CA ARG A 80 24.08 2.75 1.44
C ARG A 80 25.28 3.11 2.31
N GLU A 81 26.14 2.14 2.60
CA GLU A 81 27.39 2.38 3.34
C GLU A 81 28.41 3.14 2.51
N ARG A 82 28.53 2.82 1.21
CA ARG A 82 29.45 3.50 0.28
C ARG A 82 29.02 4.93 -0.07
N THR A 83 27.73 5.26 0.02
CA THR A 83 27.22 6.61 -0.31
C THR A 83 27.43 7.64 0.80
N LYS A 84 27.84 7.24 2.01
CA LYS A 84 28.02 8.18 3.14
C LYS A 84 29.14 9.21 2.92
N THR A 85 30.03 9.00 1.95
CA THR A 85 31.09 9.96 1.61
C THR A 85 30.53 11.09 0.74
N THR A 86 30.03 12.14 1.39
CA THR A 86 29.40 13.33 0.78
C THR A 86 30.24 13.97 -0.34
N LYS A 87 31.57 14.01 -0.19
CA LYS A 87 32.50 14.60 -1.18
C LYS A 87 32.50 13.86 -2.52
N ALA A 88 32.36 12.53 -2.52
CA ALA A 88 32.37 11.73 -3.75
C ALA A 88 31.01 11.84 -4.48
N GLU A 89 29.91 11.95 -3.74
CA GLU A 89 28.58 12.15 -4.29
C GLU A 89 28.46 13.50 -5.02
N LEU A 90 28.96 14.58 -4.42
CA LEU A 90 28.98 15.91 -5.03
C LEU A 90 29.77 15.92 -6.36
N ARG A 91 30.94 15.26 -6.40
CA ARG A 91 31.75 15.13 -7.62
C ARG A 91 31.03 14.38 -8.74
N LYS A 92 30.32 13.29 -8.40
CA LYS A 92 29.51 12.53 -9.36
C LYS A 92 28.36 13.37 -9.91
N LYS A 93 27.68 14.13 -9.05
CA LYS A 93 26.56 15.01 -9.44
C LYS A 93 27.01 16.13 -10.39
N VAL A 94 28.16 16.75 -10.14
CA VAL A 94 28.75 17.77 -11.03
C VAL A 94 29.15 17.18 -12.38
N ARG A 95 29.82 16.01 -12.39
CA ARG A 95 30.22 15.34 -13.63
C ARG A 95 29.02 14.93 -14.50
N LEU A 96 27.93 14.46 -13.91
CA LEU A 96 26.71 14.08 -14.65
C LEU A 96 26.05 15.29 -15.33
N LYS A 97 26.03 16.46 -14.66
CA LYS A 97 25.51 17.70 -15.25
C LYS A 97 26.30 18.14 -16.49
N LEU A 98 27.62 18.12 -16.40
CA LEU A 98 28.51 18.48 -17.52
C LEU A 98 28.32 17.53 -18.72
N ARG A 99 28.17 16.23 -18.47
CA ARG A 99 27.93 15.24 -19.53
C ARG A 99 26.57 15.41 -20.21
N PHE A 100 25.54 15.79 -19.45
CA PHE A 100 24.22 16.05 -20.01
C PHE A 100 24.22 17.31 -20.91
N SER A 101 24.89 18.39 -20.50
CA SER A 101 25.03 19.58 -21.34
C SER A 101 25.84 19.32 -22.61
N GLU A 102 26.94 18.55 -22.50
CA GLU A 102 27.76 18.14 -23.66
C GLU A 102 26.96 17.30 -24.66
N TYR A 103 26.14 16.36 -24.18
CA TYR A 103 25.26 15.54 -25.01
C TYR A 103 24.21 16.40 -25.72
N SER A 104 23.56 17.31 -24.99
CA SER A 104 22.57 18.23 -25.55
C SER A 104 23.16 19.12 -26.66
N GLN A 105 24.37 19.64 -26.48
CA GLN A 105 25.05 20.47 -27.48
C GLN A 105 25.43 19.67 -28.74
N LYS A 106 25.89 18.43 -28.59
CA LYS A 106 26.23 17.56 -29.73
C LYS A 106 25.01 17.21 -30.58
N HIS A 107 23.86 16.97 -29.96
CA HIS A 107 22.63 16.67 -30.69
C HIS A 107 21.98 17.90 -31.30
N GLN A 108 22.18 19.11 -30.75
CA GLN A 108 21.76 20.35 -31.40
C GLN A 108 22.60 20.69 -32.64
N ASN A 109 23.91 20.41 -32.60
CA ASN A 109 24.82 20.68 -33.72
C ASN A 109 24.82 19.60 -34.82
N SER A 110 24.09 18.50 -34.62
CA SER A 110 23.95 17.38 -35.57
C SER A 110 22.72 17.52 -36.47
N VAL A 111 21.85 18.51 -36.23
CA VAL A 111 20.59 18.74 -36.96
C VAL A 111 20.73 19.87 -37.99
N PHE A 112 21.97 20.29 -38.28
CA PHE A 112 22.31 21.23 -39.36
C PHE A 112 23.32 20.61 -40.32
#